data_AF-G7LSR5-F1
#
_entry.id   AF-G7LSR5-F1
#
_cell.length_a   1.000
_cell.length_b   1.000
_cell.length_c   1.000
_cell.angle_alpha   90.00
_cell.angle_beta   90.00
_cell.angle_gamma   90.00
#
_symmetry.space_group_name_H-M   'P 1'
#
loop_
_entity.id
_entity.type
_entity.pdbx_description
1 polymer ?
#
loop_
_entity_poly.entity_id
_entity_poly.type
_entity_poly.pdbx_seq_one_letter_code
_entity_poly.pdbx_strand_id
1 'polypeptide(L)'
;MADGVYEIRHPVDAVPYQKFAEMIGKSEAAVKGMVDNGKLPLIPWINPENPNPRRGENWVYIPEFNRAMRDAFMNRPKEQRDAWLLWLGL
;
A
#
# COMPACT_ATOMS: atom_id res chain seq x y z
N MET A 1 -5.67 -0.69 27.88
CA MET A 1 -5.53 0.67 27.33
C MET A 1 -5.28 0.47 25.85
N ALA A 2 -6.16 0.95 24.97
CA ALA A 2 -5.96 0.78 23.54
C ALA A 2 -4.78 1.68 23.15
N ASP A 3 -3.62 1.08 22.89
CA ASP A 3 -2.47 1.79 22.35
C ASP A 3 -2.93 2.44 21.05
N GLY A 4 -3.13 3.75 21.09
CA GLY A 4 -3.45 4.57 19.94
C GLY A 4 -2.29 4.46 18.97
N VAL A 5 -2.38 3.53 18.03
CA VAL A 5 -1.45 3.43 16.91
C VAL A 5 -1.55 4.76 16.19
N TYR A 6 -0.54 5.61 16.34
CA TYR A 6 -0.40 6.84 15.59
C TYR A 6 -0.26 6.46 14.11
N GLU A 7 -1.38 6.47 13.39
CA GLU A 7 -1.38 6.32 11.95
C GLU A 7 -0.94 7.65 11.35
N ILE A 8 0.31 7.71 10.87
CA ILE A 8 0.77 8.83 10.06
C ILE A 8 0.00 8.75 8.74
N ARG A 9 -1.10 9.49 8.67
CA ARG A 9 -1.93 9.56 7.47
C ARG A 9 -1.21 10.39 6.42
N HIS A 10 -1.14 9.85 5.21
CA HIS A 10 -0.76 10.64 4.06
C HIS A 10 -1.83 11.74 3.85
N PRO A 11 -1.48 12.96 3.42
CA PRO A 11 -2.45 14.05 3.24
C PRO A 11 -3.60 13.74 2.28
N VAL A 12 -3.38 12.76 1.39
CA VAL A 12 -4.39 12.22 0.47
C VAL A 12 -4.45 10.71 0.59
N ASP A 13 -5.64 10.15 0.47
CA ASP A 13 -5.88 8.70 0.61
C ASP A 13 -5.50 7.90 -0.65
N ALA A 14 -5.34 8.56 -1.79
CA ALA A 14 -4.90 7.92 -3.02
C ALA A 14 -3.80 8.74 -3.70
N VAL A 15 -2.86 8.05 -4.34
CA VAL A 15 -1.76 8.67 -5.09
C VAL A 15 -1.52 7.95 -6.41
N PRO A 16 -1.00 8.61 -7.46
CA PRO A 16 -0.56 7.93 -8.67
C PRO A 16 0.51 6.88 -8.34
N TYR A 17 0.56 5.79 -9.11
CA TYR A 17 1.53 4.72 -8.84
C TYR A 17 3.00 5.20 -8.91
N GLN A 18 3.30 6.25 -9.67
CA GLN A 18 4.62 6.87 -9.74
C GLN A 18 5.00 7.49 -8.40
N LYS A 19 4.07 8.26 -7.80
CA LYS A 19 4.30 8.85 -6.48
C LYS A 19 4.40 7.77 -5.41
N PHE A 20 3.58 6.72 -5.53
CA PHE A 20 3.69 5.55 -4.66
C PHE A 20 5.07 4.89 -4.76
N ALA A 21 5.65 4.81 -5.96
CA ALA A 21 6.99 4.25 -6.17
C ALA A 21 8.06 5.05 -5.42
N GLU A 22 8.00 6.40 -5.47
CA GLU A 22 8.87 7.27 -4.69
C GLU A 22 8.73 7.01 -3.18
N MET A 23 7.50 6.89 -2.67
CA MET A 23 7.22 6.69 -1.25
C MET A 23 7.84 5.40 -0.70
N ILE A 24 7.88 4.32 -1.50
CA ILE A 24 8.41 3.02 -1.08
C ILE A 24 9.85 2.78 -1.53
N GLY A 25 10.50 3.78 -2.15
CA GLY A 25 11.87 3.68 -2.64
C GLY A 25 12.09 2.65 -3.75
N LYS A 26 11.10 2.45 -4.62
CA LYS A 26 11.20 1.54 -5.79
C LYS A 26 11.17 2.33 -7.09
N SER A 27 11.71 1.75 -8.17
CA SER A 27 11.58 2.33 -9.51
C SER A 27 10.12 2.28 -9.98
N GLU A 28 9.71 3.28 -10.77
CA GLU A 28 8.37 3.32 -11.36
C GLU A 28 8.06 2.07 -12.19
N ALA A 29 9.05 1.54 -12.92
CA ALA A 29 8.91 0.32 -13.71
C ALA A 29 8.59 -0.90 -12.84
N ALA A 30 9.21 -1.02 -11.66
CA ALA A 30 8.93 -2.12 -10.73
C ALA A 30 7.50 -2.02 -10.19
N VAL A 31 7.06 -0.81 -9.82
CA VAL A 31 5.69 -0.59 -9.32
C VAL A 31 4.66 -0.77 -10.44
N LYS A 32 4.95 -0.36 -11.67
CA LYS A 32 4.12 -0.66 -12.83
C LYS A 32 3.95 -2.18 -12.99
N GLY A 33 5.03 -2.95 -12.86
CA GLY A 33 4.94 -4.41 -12.84
C GLY A 33 4.06 -4.95 -11.71
N MET A 34 4.04 -4.32 -10.54
CA MET A 34 3.12 -4.70 -9.45
C MET A 34 1.65 -4.38 -9.79
N VAL A 35 1.40 -3.23 -10.42
CA VAL A 35 0.09 -2.82 -10.92
C VAL A 35 -0.43 -3.83 -11.95
N ASP A 36 0.37 -4.13 -12.97
CA ASP A 36 -0.01 -5.05 -14.04
C ASP A 36 -0.27 -6.48 -13.52
N ASN A 37 0.39 -6.88 -12.43
CA ASN A 37 0.21 -8.18 -11.77
C ASN A 37 -0.88 -8.18 -10.68
N GLY A 38 -1.65 -7.09 -10.51
CA GLY A 38 -2.74 -7.01 -9.55
C GLY A 38 -2.30 -7.07 -8.07
N LYS A 39 -1.07 -6.64 -7.76
CA LYS A 39 -0.50 -6.73 -6.40
C LYS A 39 -0.84 -5.52 -5.51
N LEU A 40 -1.52 -4.51 -6.05
CA LEU A 40 -1.79 -3.25 -5.36
C LEU A 40 -3.30 -2.95 -5.37
N PRO A 41 -3.83 -2.30 -4.32
CA PRO A 41 -5.20 -1.80 -4.31
C PRO A 41 -5.29 -0.55 -5.18
N LEU A 42 -5.94 -0.68 -6.34
CA LEU A 42 -5.99 0.35 -7.37
C LEU A 42 -7.40 0.93 -7.54
N ILE A 43 -7.45 2.24 -7.73
CA ILE A 43 -8.61 2.99 -8.17
C ILE A 43 -8.34 3.44 -9.60
N PRO A 44 -9.08 2.92 -10.60
CA PRO A 44 -8.97 3.41 -11.97
C PRO A 44 -9.63 4.78 -12.07
N TRP A 45 -8.84 5.80 -12.38
CA TRP A 45 -9.36 7.12 -12.70
C TRP A 45 -9.62 7.18 -14.21
N ILE A 46 -10.88 6.92 -14.58
CA ILE A 46 -11.35 6.89 -15.96
C ILE A 46 -12.52 7.85 -16.14
N ASN A 47 -12.67 8.39 -17.36
CA ASN A 47 -13.84 9.20 -17.70
C ASN A 47 -15.09 8.28 -17.73
N PRO A 48 -16.14 8.56 -16.92
CA PRO A 48 -17.38 7.77 -16.94
C PRO A 48 -18.06 7.69 -18.31
N GLU A 49 -17.92 8.74 -19.13
CA GLU A 49 -18.52 8.82 -20.47
C GLU A 49 -17.71 8.06 -21.54
N ASN A 50 -16.48 7.65 -21.21
CA ASN A 50 -15.65 6.81 -22.06
C ASN A 50 -15.13 5.61 -21.26
N PRO A 51 -15.91 4.52 -21.16
CA PRO A 51 -15.60 3.37 -20.31
C PRO A 51 -14.34 2.58 -20.74
N ASN A 52 -13.85 2.79 -21.97
CA ASN A 52 -12.63 2.15 -22.46
C ASN A 52 -11.61 3.20 -22.92
N PRO A 53 -11.16 4.09 -22.02
CA PRO A 53 -10.25 5.15 -22.40
C PRO A 53 -8.87 4.54 -22.68
N ARG A 54 -8.26 4.92 -23.81
CA ARG A 54 -6.86 4.56 -24.13
C ARG A 54 -5.85 5.09 -23.08
N ARG A 55 -6.28 5.98 -22.17
CA ARG A 55 -5.48 6.66 -21.15
C ARG A 55 -6.31 6.79 -19.87
N GLY A 56 -6.42 5.70 -19.10
CA GLY A 56 -6.84 5.76 -17.71
C GLY A 56 -5.62 5.85 -16.80
N GLU A 57 -5.76 6.51 -15.64
CA GLU A 57 -4.71 6.53 -14.62
C GLU A 57 -5.00 5.54 -13.51
N ASN A 58 -3.97 4.82 -13.06
CA ASN A 58 -4.08 3.90 -11.93
C ASN A 58 -3.55 4.58 -10.66
N TRP A 59 -4.46 4.80 -9.71
CA TRP A 59 -4.16 5.40 -8.42
C TRP A 59 -4.13 4.33 -7.33
N VAL A 60 -3.10 4.33 -6.50
CA VAL A 60 -2.96 3.40 -5.36
C VAL A 60 -3.71 3.98 -4.16
N TYR A 61 -4.62 3.19 -3.59
CA TYR A 61 -5.37 3.57 -2.40
C TYR A 61 -4.60 3.20 -1.12
N ILE A 62 -4.09 4.21 -0.42
CA ILE A 62 -3.17 4.08 0.70
C ILE A 62 -3.81 3.42 1.94
N PRO A 63 -5.04 3.78 2.37
CA PRO A 63 -5.65 3.17 3.56
C PRO A 63 -5.80 1.65 3.44
N GLU A 64 -6.24 1.16 2.28
CA GLU A 64 -6.38 -0.29 2.06
C GLU A 64 -5.02 -0.98 2.00
N PHE A 65 -4.02 -0.35 1.39
CA PHE A 65 -2.65 -0.86 1.41
C PHE A 65 -2.14 -1.00 2.86
N ASN A 66 -2.28 0.04 3.67
CA ASN A 66 -1.85 0.04 5.08
C ASN A 66 -2.60 -1.01 5.91
N ARG A 67 -3.92 -1.14 5.71
CA ARG A 67 -4.75 -2.16 6.36
C ARG A 67 -4.24 -3.57 6.03
N ALA A 68 -4.07 -3.87 4.73
CA ALA A 68 -3.59 -5.17 4.27
C ALA A 68 -2.18 -5.49 4.80
N MET A 69 -1.28 -4.51 4.85
CA MET A 69 0.06 -4.67 5.42
C MET A 69 0.03 -4.99 6.92
N ARG A 70 -0.86 -4.33 7.68
CA ARG A 70 -1.07 -4.61 9.10
C ARG A 70 -1.62 -6.02 9.31
N ASP A 71 -2.63 -6.40 8.55
CA ASP A 71 -3.25 -7.74 8.64
C ASP A 71 -2.22 -8.82 8.29
N ALA A 72 -1.43 -8.62 7.24
CA ALA A 72 -0.34 -9.52 6.86
C ALA A 72 0.74 -9.63 7.95
N PHE A 73 1.03 -8.55 8.67
CA PHE A 73 1.94 -8.59 9.81
C PHE A 73 1.35 -9.38 10.98
N MET A 74 0.09 -9.13 11.33
CA MET A 74 -0.57 -9.74 12.50
C MET A 74 -0.96 -11.21 12.30
N ASN A 75 -1.17 -11.65 11.06
CA ASN A 75 -1.50 -13.03 10.73
C ASN A 75 -0.30 -14.00 10.81
N ARG A 76 0.91 -13.50 11.03
CA ARG A 76 2.10 -14.36 11.21
C ARG A 76 2.08 -15.04 12.59
N PRO A 77 2.66 -16.26 12.73
CA PRO A 77 2.87 -16.89 14.03
C PRO A 77 3.59 -15.94 14.99
N LYS A 78 3.14 -15.88 16.24
CA LYS A 78 3.64 -14.92 17.24
C LYS A 78 5.15 -15.02 17.39
N GLU A 79 5.68 -16.23 17.37
CA GLU A 79 7.11 -16.52 17.48
C GLU A 79 7.90 -15.84 16.36
N GLN A 80 7.39 -15.84 15.12
CA GLN A 80 8.04 -15.18 13.99
C GLN A 80 7.83 -13.66 13.99
N ARG A 81 6.64 -13.22 14.40
CA ARG A 81 6.26 -11.81 14.44
C ARG A 81 7.05 -11.03 15.49
N ASP A 82 7.29 -11.65 16.64
CA ASP A 82 7.85 -11.01 17.83
C ASP A 82 9.32 -11.40 18.07
N ALA A 83 9.90 -12.35 17.31
CA ALA A 83 11.29 -12.80 17.48
C ALA A 83 12.32 -11.68 17.51
N TRP A 84 12.09 -10.59 16.77
CA TRP A 84 13.00 -9.45 16.71
C TRP A 84 13.01 -8.62 18.01
N LEU A 85 11.99 -8.74 18.87
CA LEU A 85 11.94 -8.05 20.18
C LEU A 85 13.03 -8.53 21.14
N LEU A 86 13.40 -9.82 21.04
CA LEU A 86 14.50 -10.39 21.83
C LEU A 86 15.83 -9.67 21.57
N TRP A 87 16.05 -9.19 20.34
CA TRP A 87 17.26 -8.45 19.97
C TRP A 87 17.29 -7.04 20.57
N LEU A 88 16.15 -6.55 21.05
CA LEU A 88 16.01 -5.26 21.73
C LEU A 88 15.87 -5.40 23.25
N GLY A 89 15.91 -6.63 23.78
CA GLY A 89 15.73 -6.90 25.21
C GLY A 89 14.30 -6.70 25.71
N LEU A 90 13.29 -6.86 24.83
CA LEU A 90 11.86 -6.76 25.13
C LEU A 90 11.18 -8.14 25.13
#